data_AF-A0A9D8FE51-F1
#
_entry.id   AF-A0A9D8FE51-F1
#
_cell.length_a   1.000
_cell.length_b   1.000
_cell.length_c   1.000
_cell.angle_alpha   90.00
_cell.angle_beta   90.00
_cell.angle_gamma   90.00
#
_symmetry.space_group_name_H-M   'P 1'
#
loop_
_entity.id
_entity.type
_entity.pdbx_description
1 polymer ?
#
loop_
_entity_poly.entity_id
_entity_poly.type
_entity_poly.pdbx_seq_one_letter_code
_entity_poly.pdbx_strand_id
1 'polypeptide(L)'
;MKTQTTSPRPAGFTLIELLVVIAIIAILAGMLLPALSKSKTKAQGIKCMGNLKQLQLAHLLYPDDNADRLTGPGYQNPVEPHAWVSGWLDYSASTRDNTNILDLLDPKRSRFAPYLPSAEVYKC
;
A
#
# COMPACT_ATOMS: atom_id res chain seq x y z
N MET A 1 51.60 45.18 -33.05
CA MET A 1 50.53 44.40 -33.71
C MET A 1 49.82 43.62 -32.62
N LYS A 2 48.58 44.00 -32.24
CA LYS A 2 47.82 43.32 -31.16
C LYS A 2 46.73 42.46 -31.82
N THR A 3 46.83 41.15 -31.70
CA THR A 3 45.84 40.18 -32.17
C THR A 3 44.66 40.12 -31.20
N GLN A 4 43.48 40.58 -31.62
CA GLN A 4 42.24 40.43 -30.86
C GLN A 4 41.70 39.01 -31.06
N THR A 5 41.60 38.24 -29.97
CA THR A 5 40.99 36.91 -29.94
C THR A 5 39.50 37.07 -29.62
N THR A 6 38.63 36.98 -30.63
CA THR A 6 37.18 37.00 -30.42
C THR A 6 36.71 35.63 -29.91
N SER A 7 36.34 35.55 -28.64
CA SER A 7 35.72 34.34 -28.07
C SER A 7 34.31 34.14 -28.66
N PRO A 8 33.97 32.96 -29.21
CA PRO A 8 32.65 32.71 -29.76
C PRO A 8 31.60 32.77 -28.65
N ARG A 9 30.51 33.52 -28.87
CA ARG A 9 29.37 33.54 -27.94
C ARG A 9 28.67 32.19 -27.97
N PRO A 10 28.28 31.62 -26.82
CA PRO A 10 27.50 30.38 -26.79
C PRO A 10 26.18 30.60 -27.51
N ALA A 11 25.79 29.66 -28.37
CA ALA A 11 24.48 29.64 -28.99
C ALA A 11 23.41 29.45 -27.91
N GLY A 12 22.40 30.33 -27.88
CA GLY A 12 21.28 30.23 -26.96
C GLY A 12 20.26 29.21 -27.44
N PHE A 13 19.57 28.56 -26.51
CA PHE A 13 18.49 27.63 -26.81
C PHE A 13 17.30 28.39 -27.38
N THR A 14 16.79 27.96 -28.54
CA THR A 14 15.66 28.62 -29.18
C THR A 14 14.33 28.13 -28.60
N LEU A 15 13.30 28.96 -28.67
CA LEU A 15 11.96 28.59 -28.19
C LEU A 15 11.40 27.38 -28.96
N ILE A 16 11.72 27.28 -30.26
CA ILE A 16 11.27 26.17 -31.11
C ILE A 16 11.93 24.85 -30.70
N GLU A 17 13.22 24.85 -30.34
CA GLU A 17 13.90 23.65 -29.84
C GLU A 17 13.26 23.15 -28.54
N LEU A 18 12.89 24.07 -27.63
CA LEU A 18 12.20 23.70 -26.39
C LEU A 18 10.81 23.12 -26.66
N LEU A 19 10.06 23.73 -27.58
CA LEU A 19 8.70 23.33 -27.90
C LEU A 19 8.66 21.93 -28.52
N VAL A 20 9.59 21.62 -29.43
CA VAL A 20 9.70 20.29 -30.03
C VAL A 20 10.03 19.24 -28.98
N VAL A 21 10.93 19.54 -28.03
CA VAL A 21 11.32 18.59 -26.98
C VAL A 21 10.14 18.25 -26.06
N ILE A 22 9.38 19.25 -25.58
CA ILE A 22 8.21 18.98 -24.73
C ILE A 22 7.12 18.22 -25.49
N ALA A 23 6.96 18.46 -26.80
CA ALA A 23 6.01 17.75 -27.64
C ALA A 23 6.38 16.26 -27.75
N ILE A 24 7.66 15.94 -27.95
CA ILE A 24 8.15 14.55 -27.99
C ILE A 24 7.94 13.88 -26.62
N ILE A 25 8.29 14.54 -25.51
CA ILE A 25 8.06 14.01 -24.15
C ILE A 25 6.58 13.73 -23.91
N ALA A 26 5.68 14.62 -24.33
CA ALA A 26 4.25 14.44 -24.16
C ALA A 26 3.71 13.23 -24.92
N ILE A 27 4.16 13.00 -26.16
CA ILE A 27 3.78 11.82 -26.96
C ILE A 27 4.26 10.53 -26.28
N LEU A 28 5.53 10.51 -25.86
CA LEU A 28 6.12 9.35 -25.19
C LEU A 28 5.42 9.06 -23.86
N ALA A 29 5.17 10.08 -23.04
CA ALA A 29 4.43 9.96 -21.79
C ALA A 29 3.00 9.47 -22.01
N GLY A 30 2.32 9.96 -23.05
CA GLY A 30 0.97 9.55 -23.43
C GLY A 30 0.85 8.05 -23.71
N MET A 31 1.88 7.43 -24.29
CA MET A 31 1.93 5.98 -24.51
C MET A 31 2.25 5.18 -23.24
N LEU A 32 2.92 5.80 -22.25
CA LEU A 32 3.31 5.15 -21.00
C LEU A 32 2.20 5.12 -19.95
N LEU A 33 1.30 6.10 -19.93
CA LEU A 33 0.24 6.19 -18.91
C LEU A 33 -0.70 4.95 -18.87
N PRO A 34 -1.20 4.41 -20.00
CA PRO A 34 -2.04 3.22 -19.98
C PRO A 34 -1.29 1.97 -19.52
N ALA A 35 -0.01 1.85 -19.87
CA ALA A 35 0.85 0.76 -19.45
C ALA A 35 1.15 0.82 -17.94
N LEU A 36 1.44 2.02 -17.42
CA LEU A 36 1.69 2.25 -16.00
C LEU A 36 0.44 2.01 -15.15
N SER A 37 -0.74 2.44 -15.61
CA SER A 37 -2.01 2.15 -14.93
C SER A 37 -2.24 0.64 -14.78
N LYS A 38 -2.07 -0.12 -15.86
CA LYS A 38 -2.17 -1.60 -15.83
C LYS A 38 -1.12 -2.23 -14.91
N SER A 39 0.12 -1.74 -14.95
CA SER A 39 1.20 -2.23 -14.08
C SER A 39 0.91 -1.98 -12.60
N LYS A 40 0.37 -0.80 -12.25
CA LYS A 40 -0.02 -0.44 -10.88
C LYS A 40 -1.10 -1.37 -10.33
N THR A 41 -2.16 -1.65 -11.09
CA THR A 41 -3.21 -2.58 -10.66
C THR A 41 -2.67 -3.99 -10.43
N LYS A 42 -1.77 -4.47 -11.30
CA LYS A 42 -1.09 -5.77 -11.10
C LYS A 42 -0.23 -5.77 -9.85
N ALA A 43 0.53 -4.69 -9.60
CA ALA A 43 1.35 -4.56 -8.40
C ALA A 43 0.49 -4.54 -7.12
N GLN A 44 -0.66 -3.87 -7.14
CA GLN A 44 -1.64 -3.92 -6.04
C GLN A 44 -2.15 -5.35 -5.81
N GLY A 45 -2.48 -6.08 -6.89
CA GLY A 45 -2.86 -7.49 -6.80
C GLY A 45 -1.77 -8.36 -6.16
N ILE A 46 -0.51 -8.16 -6.53
CA ILE A 46 0.63 -8.88 -5.93
C ILE A 46 0.77 -8.53 -4.44
N LYS A 47 0.67 -7.24 -4.07
CA LYS A 47 0.68 -6.81 -2.67
C LYS A 47 -0.45 -7.50 -1.88
N CYS A 48 -1.66 -7.53 -2.44
CA CYS A 48 -2.82 -8.19 -1.85
C CYS A 48 -2.63 -9.68 -1.62
N MET A 49 -2.07 -10.39 -2.60
CA MET A 49 -1.77 -11.82 -2.44
C MET A 49 -0.73 -12.04 -1.34
N GLY A 50 0.29 -11.19 -1.24
CA GLY A 50 1.27 -11.24 -0.15
C GLY A 50 0.64 -11.00 1.23
N ASN A 51 -0.21 -9.98 1.33
CA ASN A 51 -0.96 -9.65 2.53
C ASN A 51 -1.90 -10.80 2.96
N LEU A 52 -2.67 -11.35 2.01
CA LEU A 52 -3.56 -12.49 2.27
C LEU A 52 -2.79 -13.72 2.74
N LYS A 53 -1.61 -13.99 2.15
CA LYS A 53 -0.75 -15.07 2.60
C LYS A 53 -0.30 -14.88 4.05
N GLN A 54 -0.01 -13.65 4.48
CA GLN A 54 0.35 -13.37 5.88
C GLN A 54 -0.84 -13.62 6.83
N LEU A 55 -2.06 -13.21 6.44
CA LEU A 55 -3.28 -13.53 7.22
C LEU A 55 -3.51 -15.04 7.32
N GLN A 56 -3.33 -15.76 6.21
CA GLN A 56 -3.48 -17.21 6.20
C GLN A 56 -2.43 -17.90 7.09
N LEU A 57 -1.20 -17.41 7.09
CA LEU A 57 -0.16 -17.92 8.00
C LEU A 57 -0.55 -17.69 9.47
N ALA A 58 -1.11 -16.53 9.83
CA ALA A 58 -1.62 -16.30 11.19
C ALA A 58 -2.72 -17.31 11.57
N HIS A 59 -3.64 -17.61 10.64
CA HIS A 59 -4.66 -18.65 10.86
C HIS A 59 -4.07 -20.06 11.07
N LEU A 60 -2.96 -20.38 10.42
CA LEU A 60 -2.31 -21.69 10.52
C LEU A 60 -1.44 -21.81 11.77
N LEU A 61 -0.76 -20.73 12.18
CA LEU A 61 0.12 -20.73 13.35
C LEU A 61 -0.66 -20.62 14.67
N TYR A 62 -1.83 -19.97 14.64
CA TYR A 62 -2.61 -19.75 15.85
C TYR A 62 -2.99 -21.04 16.61
N PRO A 63 -3.52 -22.09 15.97
CA PRO A 63 -3.93 -23.32 16.67
C PRO A 63 -2.75 -24.04 17.33
N ASP A 64 -1.58 -24.04 16.69
CA ASP A 64 -0.36 -24.66 17.21
C ASP A 64 0.01 -24.08 18.60
N ASP A 65 -0.18 -22.77 18.78
CA ASP A 65 0.09 -22.06 20.03
C ASP A 65 -1.09 -22.06 21.02
N ASN A 66 -2.29 -22.48 20.59
CA ASN A 66 -3.54 -22.32 21.35
C ASN A 66 -4.31 -23.63 21.54
N ALA A 67 -3.60 -24.75 21.69
CA ALA A 67 -4.17 -26.08 21.96
C ALA A 67 -5.21 -26.50 20.91
N ASP A 68 -4.86 -26.34 19.63
CA ASP A 68 -5.69 -26.67 18.46
C ASP A 68 -7.01 -25.88 18.38
N ARG A 69 -7.16 -24.82 19.18
CA ARG A 69 -8.34 -23.97 19.14
C ARG A 69 -8.22 -22.98 18.00
N LEU A 70 -9.28 -22.89 17.21
CA LEU A 70 -9.45 -21.83 16.24
C LEU A 70 -9.86 -20.53 16.94
N THR A 71 -9.58 -19.40 16.28
CA THR A 71 -10.08 -18.10 16.70
C THR A 71 -11.61 -18.02 16.58
N GLY A 72 -12.24 -17.36 17.54
CA GLY A 72 -13.67 -17.08 17.53
C GLY A 72 -14.07 -15.98 16.52
N PRO A 73 -15.37 -15.78 16.30
CA PRO A 73 -15.89 -14.75 15.41
C PRO A 73 -15.54 -13.33 15.90
N GLY A 74 -15.47 -12.37 14.96
CA GLY A 74 -15.03 -10.98 15.17
C GLY A 74 -15.97 -10.07 15.98
N TYR A 75 -16.82 -10.61 16.85
CA TYR A 75 -17.79 -9.85 17.63
C TYR A 75 -17.47 -9.96 19.12
N GLN A 76 -17.76 -8.89 19.88
CA GLN A 76 -17.70 -8.84 21.34
C GLN A 76 -18.68 -9.86 21.94
N ASN A 77 -18.25 -11.12 21.99
CA ASN A 77 -18.94 -12.12 22.77
C ASN A 77 -18.30 -12.13 24.17
N PRO A 78 -19.05 -11.81 25.25
CA PRO A 78 -18.50 -11.85 26.61
C PRO A 78 -18.02 -13.25 27.03
N VAL A 79 -18.41 -14.29 26.28
CA VAL A 79 -18.08 -15.70 26.52
C VAL A 79 -16.79 -16.13 25.83
N GLU A 80 -16.37 -15.46 24.75
CA GLU A 80 -15.12 -15.77 24.02
C GLU A 80 -14.34 -14.49 23.69
N PRO A 81 -13.35 -14.10 24.50
CA PRO A 81 -12.46 -12.99 24.19
C PRO A 81 -11.42 -13.35 23.10
N HIS A 82 -11.78 -14.19 22.14
CA HIS A 82 -10.87 -14.92 21.25
C HIS A 82 -11.05 -14.60 19.76
N ALA A 83 -11.56 -13.41 19.44
CA ALA A 83 -11.67 -12.99 18.05
C ALA A 83 -10.29 -12.91 17.38
N TRP A 84 -10.20 -13.38 16.13
CA TRP A 84 -9.02 -13.20 15.27
C TRP A 84 -8.66 -11.72 15.14
N VAL A 85 -9.67 -10.87 15.01
CA VAL A 85 -9.62 -9.41 14.99
C VAL A 85 -10.83 -8.85 15.75
N SER A 86 -10.64 -7.77 16.51
CA SER A 86 -11.72 -7.09 17.23
C SER A 86 -12.38 -5.98 16.40
N GLY A 87 -13.51 -5.48 16.90
CA GLY A 87 -14.20 -4.30 16.36
C GLY A 87 -15.27 -4.62 15.33
N TRP A 88 -16.14 -3.64 15.06
CA TRP A 88 -17.20 -3.76 14.06
C TRP A 88 -17.00 -2.76 12.92
N LEU A 89 -16.83 -3.27 11.71
CA LEU A 89 -16.76 -2.45 10.50
C LEU A 89 -18.16 -2.23 9.93
N ASP A 90 -18.51 -0.97 9.71
CA ASP A 90 -19.74 -0.58 9.02
C ASP A 90 -19.50 0.60 8.07
N TYR A 91 -20.54 1.02 7.35
CA TYR A 91 -20.48 2.20 6.48
C TYR A 91 -20.79 3.52 7.22
N SER A 92 -20.91 3.48 8.55
CA SER A 92 -21.21 4.67 9.34
C SER A 92 -19.95 5.48 9.60
N ALA A 93 -19.97 6.76 9.25
CA ALA A 93 -18.87 7.67 9.56
C ALA A 93 -18.70 7.91 11.08
N SER A 94 -19.71 7.58 11.91
CA SER A 94 -19.64 7.75 13.37
C SER A 94 -19.04 6.56 14.11
N THR A 95 -18.87 5.41 13.45
CA THR A 95 -18.32 4.20 14.07
C THR A 95 -16.81 4.34 14.20
N ARG A 96 -16.35 4.43 15.45
CA ARG A 96 -14.94 4.68 15.79
C ARG A 96 -14.03 3.51 15.43
N ASP A 97 -14.57 2.30 15.43
CA ASP A 97 -13.87 1.05 15.11
C ASP A 97 -13.35 1.06 13.67
N ASN A 98 -14.02 1.76 12.74
CA ASN A 98 -13.62 1.88 11.33
C ASN A 98 -12.20 2.43 11.13
N THR A 99 -11.65 3.12 12.12
CA THR A 99 -10.30 3.72 12.05
C THR A 99 -9.36 3.25 13.18
N ASN A 100 -9.83 2.37 14.06
CA ASN A 100 -9.09 2.01 15.26
C ASN A 100 -8.13 0.83 15.02
N ILE A 101 -6.86 1.15 14.77
CA ILE A 101 -5.82 0.14 14.54
C ILE A 101 -5.53 -0.75 15.76
N LEU A 102 -5.91 -0.34 16.97
CA LEU A 102 -5.72 -1.15 18.17
C LEU A 102 -6.55 -2.44 18.11
N ASP A 103 -7.68 -2.42 17.41
CA ASP A 103 -8.51 -3.60 17.25
C ASP A 103 -7.87 -4.66 16.34
N LEU A 104 -6.84 -4.27 15.57
CA LEU A 104 -6.02 -5.14 14.73
C LEU A 104 -4.72 -5.57 15.40
N LEU A 105 -4.08 -4.67 16.17
CA LEU A 105 -2.69 -4.78 16.61
C LEU A 105 -2.49 -4.96 18.12
N ASP A 106 -3.51 -4.75 18.96
CA ASP A 106 -3.40 -4.97 20.41
C ASP A 106 -3.63 -6.47 20.71
N PRO A 107 -2.65 -7.20 21.27
CA PRO A 107 -2.83 -8.62 21.66
C PRO A 107 -3.96 -8.86 22.65
N LYS A 108 -4.37 -7.83 23.41
CA LYS A 108 -5.52 -7.92 24.32
C LYS A 108 -6.86 -7.95 23.59
N ARG A 109 -6.90 -7.43 22.35
CA ARG A 109 -8.11 -7.30 21.53
C ARG A 109 -8.13 -8.28 20.36
N SER A 110 -6.98 -8.49 19.72
CA SER A 110 -6.83 -9.30 18.51
C SER A 110 -5.90 -10.47 18.78
N ARG A 111 -6.35 -11.68 18.47
CA ARG A 111 -5.50 -12.87 18.56
C ARG A 111 -4.46 -12.95 17.45
N PHE A 112 -4.65 -12.22 16.36
CA PHE A 112 -3.68 -12.19 15.26
C PHE A 112 -2.57 -11.16 15.44
N ALA A 113 -2.74 -10.22 16.38
CA ALA A 113 -1.75 -9.20 16.68
C ALA A 113 -0.31 -9.74 16.87
N PRO A 114 -0.06 -10.88 17.55
CA PRO A 114 1.29 -11.40 17.71
C PRO A 114 1.93 -11.96 16.43
N TYR A 115 1.12 -12.41 15.47
CA TYR A 115 1.58 -13.12 14.27
C TYR A 115 1.75 -12.20 13.06
N LEU A 116 1.17 -10.99 13.12
CA LEU A 116 1.13 -10.07 11.98
C LEU A 116 2.05 -8.88 12.19
N PRO A 117 2.81 -8.47 11.16
CA PRO A 117 3.81 -7.42 11.30
C PRO A 117 3.22 -6.00 11.35
N SER A 118 2.02 -5.77 10.82
CA SER A 118 1.39 -4.44 10.78
C SER A 118 -0.09 -4.48 10.39
N ALA A 119 -0.79 -3.35 10.58
CA ALA A 119 -2.18 -3.18 10.16
C ALA A 119 -2.34 -3.10 8.63
N GLU A 120 -1.27 -2.82 7.89
CA GLU A 120 -1.28 -2.77 6.41
C GLU A 120 -1.58 -4.13 5.77
N VAL A 121 -1.41 -5.22 6.52
CA VAL A 121 -1.69 -6.58 6.08
C VAL A 121 -3.19 -6.82 5.86
N TYR A 122 -4.05 -6.05 6.53
CA TYR A 122 -5.50 -6.13 6.37
C TYR A 122 -6.02 -5.33 5.17
N LYS A 123 -5.13 -4.64 4.44
CA LYS A 123 -5.52 -3.76 3.33
C LYS A 123 -5.27 -4.38 1.97
N CYS A 124 -6.25 -4.12 1.11
CA CYS A 124 -6.30 -4.30 -0.32
C CYS A 124 -7.15 -3.18 -0.92
#